data_AF-A0AAU6SFB4-F1
#
_entry.id   AF-A0AAU6SFB4-F1
#
_cell.length_a   1.000
_cell.length_b   1.000
_cell.length_c   1.000
_cell.angle_alpha   90.00
_cell.angle_beta   90.00
_cell.angle_gamma   90.00
#
_symmetry.space_group_name_H-M   'P 1'
#
loop_
_entity.id
_entity.type
_entity.pdbx_description
1 polymer ?
#
loop_
_entity_poly.entity_id
_entity_poly.type
_entity_poly.pdbx_seq_one_letter_code
_entity_poly.pdbx_strand_id
1 'polypeptide(L)'
;MERSLETQVSQAVDAWLAWLPRWEPATHRGRTAPCRRCFGSPVLSAAGLGADVPHGVQHGLSTRIKTIVDRSVAEYTALNLPMLQTELDQQAARNRARSYRPGEGLDPEFEGLPLDPEPVPGAPFLFTIAGLAEEADAHVPDLPPLTEEAKAALRQEVGLADDYANMVGREVCTILLHHRLRIQAAVGEFVEPQIEAMLADLTKSLDAPFDPHDPGEAPRLE
;
A
#
# COMPACT_ATOMS: atom_id res chain seq x y z
N MET A 1 -25.96 -2.46 -12.21
CA MET A 1 -26.44 -1.92 -10.92
C MET A 1 -25.22 -1.79 -10.03
N GLU A 2 -24.82 -0.57 -9.70
CA GLU A 2 -23.73 -0.33 -8.76
C GLU A 2 -24.08 -0.97 -7.41
N ARG A 3 -23.10 -1.67 -6.82
CA ARG A 3 -23.26 -2.26 -5.48
C ARG A 3 -23.11 -1.13 -4.46
N SER A 4 -23.95 -1.08 -3.43
CA SER A 4 -23.82 -0.09 -2.36
C SER A 4 -22.43 -0.16 -1.71
N LEU A 5 -21.96 0.96 -1.16
CA LEU A 5 -20.66 1.02 -0.46
C LEU A 5 -20.57 -0.03 0.65
N GLU A 6 -21.65 -0.21 1.42
CA GLU A 6 -21.80 -1.27 2.42
C GLU A 6 -21.58 -2.68 1.86
N THR A 7 -22.16 -2.98 0.70
CA THR A 7 -21.99 -4.28 0.03
C THR A 7 -20.53 -4.49 -0.37
N GLN A 8 -19.87 -3.45 -0.90
CA GLN A 8 -18.48 -3.53 -1.33
C GLN A 8 -17.53 -3.75 -0.14
N VAL A 9 -17.73 -3.00 0.95
CA VAL A 9 -16.94 -3.15 2.18
C VAL A 9 -17.16 -4.54 2.79
N SER A 10 -18.41 -5.01 2.87
CA SER A 10 -18.71 -6.35 3.36
C SER A 10 -17.99 -7.44 2.56
N GLN A 11 -18.03 -7.35 1.23
CA GLN A 11 -17.33 -8.28 0.34
C GLN A 11 -15.81 -8.21 0.49
N ALA A 12 -15.25 -7.01 0.70
CA ALA A 12 -13.81 -6.84 0.96
C ALA A 12 -13.39 -7.50 2.27
N VAL A 13 -14.20 -7.35 3.33
CA VAL A 13 -13.99 -8.02 4.62
C VAL A 13 -14.10 -9.53 4.44
N ASP A 14 -15.14 -10.03 3.78
CA ASP A 14 -15.33 -11.48 3.56
C ASP A 14 -14.18 -12.09 2.75
N ALA A 15 -13.70 -11.38 1.72
CA ALA A 15 -12.54 -11.81 0.93
C ALA A 15 -11.23 -11.79 1.74
N TRP A 16 -11.09 -10.85 2.68
CA TRP A 16 -9.94 -10.82 3.60
C TRP A 16 -10.03 -11.96 4.62
N LEU A 17 -11.20 -12.20 5.20
CA LEU A 17 -11.46 -13.31 6.13
C LEU A 17 -11.16 -14.67 5.47
N ALA A 18 -11.61 -14.87 4.23
CA ALA A 18 -11.32 -16.09 3.46
C ALA A 18 -9.83 -16.26 3.12
N TRP A 19 -9.05 -15.17 3.14
CA TRP A 19 -7.61 -15.18 2.89
C TRP A 19 -6.78 -15.43 4.17
N LEU A 20 -7.29 -15.12 5.36
CA LEU A 20 -6.52 -15.28 6.61
C LEU A 20 -5.98 -16.70 6.88
N PRO A 21 -6.73 -17.80 6.64
CA PRO A 21 -6.25 -19.14 6.94
C PRO A 21 -5.01 -19.57 6.15
N ARG A 22 -4.72 -18.87 5.05
CA ARG A 22 -3.59 -19.10 4.13
C ARG A 22 -2.55 -17.98 4.20
N TRP A 23 -2.70 -17.04 5.12
CA TRP A 23 -1.62 -16.13 5.47
C TRP A 23 -0.55 -16.92 6.23
N GLU A 24 0.70 -16.51 6.11
CA GLU A 24 1.81 -17.07 6.89
C GLU A 24 2.72 -15.90 7.33
N PRO A 25 3.26 -15.94 8.55
CA PRO A 25 4.27 -15.00 9.00
C PRO A 25 5.50 -15.00 8.08
N ALA A 26 5.94 -13.82 7.65
CA ALA A 26 7.16 -13.71 6.84
C ALA A 26 8.41 -13.99 7.69
N THR A 27 9.31 -14.82 7.19
CA THR A 27 10.57 -15.23 7.85
C THR A 27 11.80 -14.42 7.41
N HIS A 28 11.65 -13.53 6.42
CA HIS A 28 12.74 -12.67 5.92
C HIS A 28 12.78 -11.29 6.62
N ARG A 29 13.97 -10.65 6.58
CA ARG A 29 14.32 -9.41 7.31
C ARG A 29 13.15 -8.44 7.47
N GLY A 30 12.94 -8.03 8.72
CA GLY A 30 11.91 -7.06 9.09
C GLY A 30 12.04 -5.73 8.36
N ARG A 31 10.91 -5.02 8.28
CA ARG A 31 10.80 -3.71 7.62
C ARG A 31 11.77 -2.70 8.25
N THR A 32 12.40 -1.89 7.43
CA THR A 32 13.29 -0.81 7.86
C THR A 32 12.53 0.36 8.50
N ALA A 33 11.23 0.51 8.20
CA ALA A 33 10.37 1.57 8.72
C ALA A 33 8.89 1.15 8.83
N PRO A 34 8.09 1.80 9.70
CA PRO A 34 6.63 1.63 9.71
C PRO A 34 6.00 2.09 8.39
N CYS A 35 5.05 1.31 7.87
CA CYS A 35 4.30 1.69 6.67
C CYS A 35 3.46 2.94 6.92
N ARG A 36 3.72 4.02 6.15
CA ARG A 36 3.03 5.31 6.27
C ARG A 36 1.53 5.25 5.99
N ARG A 37 1.07 4.24 5.22
CA ARG A 37 -0.35 4.05 4.89
C ARG A 37 -1.15 3.36 5.99
N CYS A 38 -0.49 2.51 6.79
CA CYS A 38 -1.15 1.72 7.83
C CYS A 38 -0.98 2.34 9.22
N PHE A 39 0.18 2.94 9.49
CA PHE A 39 0.45 3.55 10.79
C PHE A 39 -0.53 4.69 11.08
N GLY A 40 -1.26 4.59 12.19
CA GLY A 40 -2.29 5.58 12.57
C GLY A 40 -3.52 5.60 11.68
N SER A 41 -3.73 4.59 10.83
CA SER A 41 -4.85 4.55 9.89
C SER A 41 -6.21 4.50 10.60
N PRO A 42 -7.14 5.45 10.33
CA PRO A 42 -8.50 5.40 10.86
C PRO A 42 -9.25 4.12 10.46
N VAL A 43 -8.96 3.59 9.26
CA VAL A 43 -9.54 2.35 8.74
C VAL A 43 -9.15 1.15 9.62
N LEU A 44 -7.87 1.03 9.98
CA LEU A 44 -7.40 -0.06 10.83
C LEU A 44 -7.88 0.09 12.28
N SER A 45 -7.98 1.32 12.77
CA SER A 45 -8.59 1.60 14.07
C SER A 45 -10.06 1.17 14.12
N ALA A 46 -10.85 1.54 13.10
CA ALA A 46 -12.25 1.15 12.98
C ALA A 46 -12.43 -0.38 12.88
N ALA A 47 -11.55 -1.05 12.13
CA ALA A 47 -11.52 -2.51 12.01
C ALA A 47 -11.04 -3.23 13.29
N GLY A 48 -10.48 -2.52 14.26
CA GLY A 48 -9.94 -3.10 15.49
C GLY A 48 -8.57 -3.77 15.35
N LEU A 49 -7.76 -3.36 14.37
CA LEU A 49 -6.45 -3.95 14.03
C LEU A 49 -5.24 -3.07 14.43
N GLY A 50 -5.44 -2.09 15.31
CA GLY A 50 -4.48 -0.98 15.48
C GLY A 50 -3.26 -1.21 16.38
N ALA A 51 -3.16 -2.30 17.14
CA ALA A 51 -2.09 -2.48 18.13
C ALA A 51 -1.33 -3.80 18.02
N ASP A 52 -2.03 -4.94 17.91
CA ASP A 52 -1.42 -6.26 18.17
C ASP A 52 -1.59 -7.26 17.01
N VAL A 53 -1.72 -6.74 15.78
CA VAL A 53 -1.92 -7.58 14.59
C VAL A 53 -0.71 -7.47 13.66
N PRO A 54 -0.19 -8.57 13.08
CA PRO A 54 0.92 -8.50 12.14
C PRO A 54 0.66 -7.55 10.99
N HIS A 55 1.68 -6.80 10.57
CA HIS A 55 1.53 -5.81 9.50
C HIS A 55 0.95 -6.40 8.21
N GLY A 56 1.39 -7.60 7.79
CA GLY A 56 0.89 -8.23 6.56
C GLY A 56 -0.63 -8.45 6.59
N VAL A 57 -1.15 -8.80 7.77
CA VAL A 57 -2.59 -8.98 8.01
C VAL A 57 -3.33 -7.64 7.95
N GLN A 58 -2.81 -6.61 8.63
CA GLN A 58 -3.35 -5.23 8.56
C GLN A 58 -3.37 -4.72 7.11
N HIS A 59 -2.25 -4.86 6.41
CA HIS A 59 -2.04 -4.39 5.05
C HIS A 59 -3.02 -5.04 4.06
N GLY A 60 -3.28 -6.34 4.24
CA GLY A 60 -4.26 -7.08 3.44
C GLY A 60 -5.66 -6.47 3.51
N LEU A 61 -6.11 -6.00 4.67
CA LEU A 61 -7.42 -5.35 4.79
C LEU A 61 -7.37 -3.92 4.27
N SER A 62 -6.37 -3.13 4.70
CA SER A 62 -6.30 -1.71 4.36
C SER A 62 -6.21 -1.47 2.85
N THR A 63 -5.50 -2.32 2.10
CA THR A 63 -5.39 -2.19 0.64
C THR A 63 -6.73 -2.39 -0.05
N ARG A 64 -7.50 -3.43 0.32
CA ARG A 64 -8.83 -3.69 -0.23
C ARG A 64 -9.80 -2.54 0.04
N ILE A 65 -9.79 -2.03 1.26
CA ILE A 65 -10.62 -0.88 1.65
C ILE A 65 -10.20 0.39 0.90
N LYS A 66 -8.89 0.64 0.79
CA LYS A 66 -8.36 1.76 0.01
C LYS A 66 -8.81 1.69 -1.45
N THR A 67 -8.76 0.53 -2.09
CA THR A 67 -9.25 0.36 -3.47
C THR A 67 -10.73 0.75 -3.63
N ILE A 68 -11.57 0.48 -2.64
CA ILE A 68 -12.98 0.89 -2.66
C ILE A 68 -13.11 2.41 -2.60
N VAL A 69 -12.41 3.06 -1.65
CA VAL A 69 -12.42 4.52 -1.50
C VAL A 69 -11.88 5.19 -2.77
N ASP A 70 -10.71 4.76 -3.25
CA ASP A 70 -10.07 5.31 -4.45
C ASP A 70 -10.99 5.19 -5.67
N ARG A 71 -11.69 4.06 -5.83
CA ARG A 71 -12.65 3.88 -6.93
C ARG A 71 -13.85 4.81 -6.80
N SER A 72 -14.42 4.95 -5.60
CA SER A 72 -15.55 5.87 -5.40
C SER A 72 -15.17 7.32 -5.68
N VAL A 73 -13.98 7.75 -5.24
CA VAL A 73 -13.45 9.09 -5.52
C VAL A 73 -13.18 9.28 -7.01
N ALA A 74 -12.64 8.27 -7.69
CA ALA A 74 -12.42 8.32 -9.14
C ALA A 74 -13.74 8.41 -9.93
N GLU A 75 -14.75 7.62 -9.56
CA GLU A 75 -16.10 7.67 -10.14
C GLU A 75 -16.73 9.06 -9.94
N TYR A 76 -16.66 9.62 -8.72
CA TYR A 76 -17.13 10.97 -8.43
C TYR A 76 -16.38 12.04 -9.23
N THR A 77 -15.05 11.95 -9.30
CA THR A 77 -14.21 12.88 -10.04
C THR A 77 -14.56 12.89 -11.52
N ALA A 78 -14.69 11.71 -12.14
CA ALA A 78 -15.01 11.59 -13.56
C ALA A 78 -16.40 12.15 -13.91
N LEU A 79 -17.37 12.04 -13.00
CA LEU A 79 -18.75 12.49 -13.23
C LEU A 79 -18.96 13.98 -12.93
N ASN A 80 -18.22 14.54 -11.96
CA ASN A 80 -18.54 15.85 -11.39
C ASN A 80 -17.43 16.90 -11.54
N LEU A 81 -16.18 16.48 -11.78
CA LEU A 81 -15.00 17.33 -11.71
C LEU A 81 -14.21 17.29 -13.04
N PRO A 82 -14.76 17.87 -14.13
CA PRO A 82 -14.20 17.70 -15.46
C PRO A 82 -12.83 18.36 -15.65
N MET A 83 -12.52 19.46 -14.94
CA MET A 83 -11.21 20.11 -15.04
C MET A 83 -10.14 19.21 -14.40
N LEU A 84 -10.41 18.73 -13.19
CA LEU A 84 -9.55 17.80 -12.47
C LEU A 84 -9.39 16.49 -13.23
N GLN A 85 -10.48 15.92 -13.76
CA GLN A 85 -10.42 14.70 -14.57
C GLN A 85 -9.54 14.89 -15.80
N THR A 86 -9.67 16.01 -16.51
CA THR A 86 -8.84 16.33 -17.68
C THR A 86 -7.36 16.42 -17.31
N GLU A 87 -7.03 17.07 -16.19
CA GLU A 87 -5.65 17.16 -15.71
C GLU A 87 -5.09 15.78 -15.30
N LEU A 88 -5.89 14.97 -14.61
CA LEU A 88 -5.50 13.60 -14.27
C LEU A 88 -5.25 12.75 -15.52
N ASP A 89 -6.08 12.89 -16.56
CA ASP A 89 -5.92 12.16 -17.82
C ASP A 89 -4.66 12.60 -18.57
N GLN A 90 -4.37 13.90 -18.60
CA GLN A 90 -3.13 14.45 -19.16
C GLN A 90 -1.90 13.93 -18.43
N GLN A 91 -1.93 13.94 -17.09
CA GLN A 91 -0.84 13.40 -16.28
C GLN A 91 -0.69 11.89 -16.47
N ALA A 92 -1.78 11.14 -16.53
CA ALA A 92 -1.76 9.70 -16.78
C ALA A 92 -1.19 9.38 -18.17
N ALA A 93 -1.52 10.17 -19.19
CA ALA A 93 -0.96 10.05 -20.53
C ALA A 93 0.55 10.33 -20.56
N ARG A 94 1.01 11.39 -19.87
CA ARG A 94 2.44 11.69 -19.71
C ARG A 94 3.18 10.58 -18.98
N ASN A 95 2.64 10.11 -17.86
CA ASN A 95 3.21 8.99 -17.14
C ASN A 95 3.32 7.77 -18.06
N ARG A 96 2.25 7.41 -18.79
CA ARG A 96 2.25 6.33 -19.80
C ARG A 96 3.32 6.47 -20.88
N ALA A 97 3.65 7.69 -21.28
CA ALA A 97 4.68 7.96 -22.29
C ALA A 97 6.12 7.79 -21.77
N ARG A 98 6.35 7.83 -20.44
CA ARG A 98 7.68 7.61 -19.85
C ARG A 98 8.16 6.18 -20.13
N SER A 99 9.37 6.07 -20.68
CA SER A 99 10.03 4.78 -20.96
C SER A 99 10.59 4.10 -19.71
N TYR A 100 10.87 4.85 -18.65
CA TYR A 100 11.44 4.34 -17.40
C TYR A 100 10.72 4.94 -16.19
N ARG A 101 10.32 4.07 -15.24
CA ARG A 101 9.65 4.44 -13.99
C ARG A 101 10.22 3.62 -12.83
N PRO A 102 11.18 4.14 -12.07
CA PRO A 102 11.87 3.36 -11.04
C PRO A 102 10.98 2.94 -9.87
N GLY A 103 9.89 3.67 -9.61
CA GLY A 103 8.92 3.35 -8.55
C GLY A 103 7.81 2.38 -8.95
N GLU A 104 7.70 2.01 -10.24
CA GLU A 104 6.60 1.18 -10.72
C GLU A 104 6.78 -0.28 -10.27
N GLY A 105 5.73 -0.86 -9.68
CA GLY A 105 5.75 -2.23 -9.19
C GLY A 105 6.46 -2.42 -7.84
N LEU A 106 6.90 -1.34 -7.19
CA LEU A 106 7.44 -1.43 -5.84
C LEU A 106 6.33 -1.62 -4.80
N ASP A 107 6.64 -2.37 -3.74
CA ASP A 107 5.72 -2.52 -2.62
C ASP A 107 5.52 -1.17 -1.89
N PRO A 108 4.36 -0.92 -1.27
CA PRO A 108 4.05 0.36 -0.62
C PRO A 108 5.03 0.80 0.48
N GLU A 109 5.78 -0.11 1.10
CA GLU A 109 6.86 0.22 2.04
C GLU A 109 8.03 0.96 1.40
N PHE A 110 8.24 0.82 0.09
CA PHE A 110 9.29 1.52 -0.65
C PHE A 110 8.81 2.86 -1.21
N GLU A 111 7.52 3.16 -1.12
CA GLU A 111 6.96 4.42 -1.60
C GLU A 111 7.54 5.61 -0.84
N GLY A 112 8.20 6.52 -1.57
CA GLY A 112 8.80 7.73 -1.02
C GLY A 112 10.15 7.51 -0.31
N LEU A 113 10.74 6.32 -0.40
CA LEU A 113 12.15 6.14 -0.06
C LEU A 113 13.04 6.84 -1.10
N PRO A 114 14.21 7.36 -0.69
CA PRO A 114 15.18 7.92 -1.63
C PRO A 114 15.60 6.84 -2.63
N LEU A 115 15.54 7.16 -3.93
CA LEU A 115 15.90 6.25 -5.02
C LEU A 115 17.41 5.98 -5.04
N ASP A 116 18.20 6.99 -4.71
CA ASP A 116 19.65 6.95 -4.73
C ASP A 116 20.24 7.17 -3.33
N PRO A 117 21.36 6.53 -3.00
CA PRO A 117 22.09 6.79 -1.77
C PRO A 117 22.72 8.19 -1.78
N GLU A 118 22.98 8.75 -0.60
CA GLU A 118 23.71 10.01 -0.49
C GLU A 118 25.13 9.85 -1.06
N PRO A 119 25.58 10.74 -1.97
CA PRO A 119 26.88 10.61 -2.61
C PRO A 119 28.02 10.76 -1.60
N VAL A 120 28.94 9.79 -1.62
CA VAL A 120 30.16 9.83 -0.80
C VAL A 120 31.28 10.53 -1.59
N PRO A 121 31.94 11.57 -1.03
CA PRO A 121 33.03 12.25 -1.70
C PRO A 121 34.13 11.27 -2.15
N GLY A 122 34.46 11.28 -3.45
CA GLY A 122 35.49 10.42 -4.05
C GLY A 122 35.03 9.04 -4.52
N ALA A 123 33.77 8.66 -4.28
CA ALA A 123 33.18 7.44 -4.86
C ALA A 123 32.55 7.76 -6.24
N PRO A 124 32.98 7.12 -7.34
CA PRO A 124 32.40 7.37 -8.66
C PRO A 124 31.06 6.66 -8.79
N PHE A 125 29.98 7.42 -8.95
CA PHE A 125 28.73 6.93 -9.53
C PHE A 125 28.75 7.21 -11.03
N LEU A 126 28.58 6.17 -11.86
CA LEU A 126 28.48 6.35 -13.31
C LEU A 126 27.11 6.92 -13.72
N PHE A 127 26.06 6.64 -12.95
CA PHE A 127 24.69 7.11 -13.14
C PHE A 127 23.92 7.03 -11.81
N THR A 128 22.81 7.75 -11.69
CA THR A 128 21.83 7.65 -10.60
C THR A 128 20.49 7.19 -11.15
N ILE A 129 19.71 6.48 -10.34
CA ILE A 129 18.36 6.04 -10.71
C ILE A 129 17.47 7.25 -10.99
N ALA A 130 17.58 8.29 -10.17
CA ALA A 130 16.92 9.57 -10.39
C ALA A 130 17.36 10.24 -11.71
N GLY A 131 18.66 10.25 -12.01
CA GLY A 131 19.19 10.82 -13.25
C GLY A 131 18.69 10.10 -14.50
N LEU A 132 18.65 8.75 -14.48
CA LEU A 132 18.06 7.97 -15.56
C LEU A 132 16.55 8.24 -15.73
N ALA A 133 15.84 8.48 -14.63
CA ALA A 133 14.43 8.85 -14.68
C ALA A 133 14.22 10.26 -15.27
N GLU A 134 15.08 11.23 -14.93
CA GLU A 134 15.07 12.58 -15.51
C GLU A 134 15.36 12.55 -17.02
N GLU A 135 16.35 11.77 -17.46
CA GLU A 135 16.65 11.57 -18.89
C GLU A 135 15.46 10.98 -19.65
N ALA A 136 14.77 10.01 -19.06
CA ALA A 136 13.57 9.43 -19.64
C ALA A 136 12.40 10.44 -19.70
N ASP A 137 12.26 11.31 -18.69
CA ASP A 137 11.20 12.32 -18.63
C ASP A 137 11.44 13.49 -19.61
N ALA A 138 12.70 13.83 -19.90
CA ALA A 138 13.05 14.89 -20.86
C ALA A 138 12.51 14.64 -22.28
N HIS A 139 12.17 13.39 -22.61
CA HIS A 139 11.59 13.01 -23.90
C HIS A 139 10.05 13.09 -23.91
N VAL A 140 9.42 13.37 -22.77
CA VAL A 140 7.96 13.50 -22.65
C VAL A 140 7.57 14.97 -22.83
N PRO A 141 6.70 15.31 -23.81
CA PRO A 141 6.27 16.69 -24.05
C PRO A 141 5.66 17.35 -22.81
N ASP A 142 5.97 18.63 -22.62
CA ASP A 142 5.38 19.42 -21.55
C ASP A 142 3.90 19.76 -21.78
N LEU A 143 3.16 19.84 -20.68
CA LEU A 143 1.78 20.31 -20.71
C LEU A 143 1.77 21.84 -20.91
N PRO A 144 0.83 22.37 -21.70
CA PRO A 144 0.66 23.80 -21.80
C PRO A 144 0.33 24.40 -20.43
N PRO A 145 0.84 25.61 -20.11
CA PRO A 145 0.58 26.22 -18.82
C PRO A 145 -0.90 26.59 -18.68
N LEU A 146 -1.46 26.32 -17.51
CA LEU A 146 -2.83 26.72 -17.16
C LEU A 146 -2.94 28.24 -16.98
N THR A 147 -4.09 28.80 -17.39
CA THR A 147 -4.45 30.19 -17.06
C THR A 147 -4.73 30.33 -15.56
N GLU A 148 -4.74 31.56 -15.04
CA GLU A 148 -5.04 31.77 -13.61
C GLU A 148 -6.48 31.35 -13.26
N GLU A 149 -7.43 31.54 -14.17
CA GLU A 149 -8.81 31.08 -14.02
C GLU A 149 -8.88 29.55 -13.98
N ALA A 150 -8.14 28.87 -14.87
CA ALA A 150 -8.09 27.41 -14.90
C ALA A 150 -7.44 26.85 -13.62
N LYS A 151 -6.37 27.49 -13.12
CA LYS A 151 -5.76 27.13 -11.83
C LYS A 151 -6.73 27.33 -10.66
N ALA A 152 -7.51 28.40 -10.66
CA ALA A 152 -8.51 28.65 -9.62
C ALA A 152 -9.61 27.59 -9.62
N ALA A 153 -10.15 27.26 -10.81
CA ALA A 153 -11.14 26.20 -10.98
C ALA A 153 -10.59 24.83 -10.56
N LEU A 154 -9.36 24.50 -10.96
CA LEU A 154 -8.71 23.24 -10.57
C LEU A 154 -8.55 23.13 -9.05
N ARG A 155 -8.11 24.19 -8.36
CA ARG A 155 -8.01 24.18 -6.88
C ARG A 155 -9.37 23.94 -6.22
N GLN A 156 -10.44 24.51 -6.77
CA GLN A 156 -11.79 24.29 -6.27
C GLN A 156 -12.21 22.82 -6.45
N GLU A 157 -12.00 22.25 -7.63
CA GLU A 157 -12.34 20.84 -7.89
C GLU A 157 -11.50 19.87 -7.06
N VAL A 158 -10.21 20.15 -6.83
CA VAL A 158 -9.38 19.39 -5.90
C VAL A 158 -9.96 19.42 -4.48
N GLY A 159 -10.43 20.58 -4.02
CA GLY A 159 -11.09 20.69 -2.72
C GLY A 159 -12.36 19.83 -2.63
N LEU A 160 -13.19 19.83 -3.69
CA LEU A 160 -14.39 19.01 -3.75
C LEU A 160 -14.07 17.50 -3.77
N ALA A 161 -13.00 17.10 -4.45
CA ALA A 161 -12.54 15.71 -4.45
C ALA A 161 -12.08 15.26 -3.05
N ASP A 162 -11.35 16.13 -2.33
CA ASP A 162 -10.89 15.85 -0.96
C ASP A 162 -12.05 15.76 0.03
N ASP A 163 -13.02 16.68 -0.05
CA ASP A 163 -14.24 16.65 0.76
C ASP A 163 -15.02 15.34 0.54
N TYR A 164 -15.14 14.91 -0.73
CA TYR A 164 -15.79 13.65 -1.07
C TYR A 164 -15.00 12.43 -0.56
N ALA A 165 -13.67 12.42 -0.70
CA ALA A 165 -12.81 11.37 -0.15
C ALA A 165 -12.95 11.26 1.37
N ASN A 166 -13.00 12.38 2.08
CA ASN A 166 -13.23 12.43 3.52
C ASN A 166 -14.61 11.89 3.92
N MET A 167 -15.66 12.22 3.14
CA MET A 167 -17.01 11.72 3.34
C MET A 167 -17.06 10.19 3.21
N VAL A 168 -16.61 9.65 2.07
CA VAL A 168 -16.59 8.21 1.80
C VAL A 168 -15.72 7.47 2.82
N GLY A 169 -14.56 8.02 3.18
CA GLY A 169 -13.68 7.44 4.18
C GLY A 169 -14.34 7.28 5.56
N ARG A 170 -15.12 8.28 6.00
CA ARG A 170 -15.88 8.21 7.26
C ARG A 170 -17.00 7.17 7.20
N GLU A 171 -17.70 7.08 6.08
CA GLU A 171 -18.76 6.10 5.87
C GLU A 171 -18.20 4.67 5.89
N VAL A 172 -17.09 4.43 5.19
CA VAL A 172 -16.36 3.16 5.24
C VAL A 172 -15.95 2.79 6.67
N CYS A 173 -15.41 3.75 7.44
CA CYS A 173 -15.06 3.51 8.84
C CYS A 173 -16.29 3.12 9.66
N THR A 174 -17.44 3.77 9.43
CA THR A 174 -18.71 3.44 10.10
C THR A 174 -19.17 2.03 9.77
N ILE A 175 -19.08 1.61 8.50
CA ILE A 175 -19.41 0.25 8.09
C ILE A 175 -18.46 -0.76 8.75
N LEU A 176 -17.16 -0.49 8.78
CA LEU A 176 -16.16 -1.37 9.40
C LEU A 176 -16.37 -1.60 10.90
N LEU A 177 -16.93 -0.63 11.62
CA LEU A 177 -17.30 -0.81 13.03
C LEU A 177 -18.27 -1.99 13.22
N HIS A 178 -19.18 -2.22 12.27
CA HIS A 178 -20.11 -3.37 12.32
C HIS A 178 -19.42 -4.72 12.05
N HIS A 179 -18.26 -4.72 11.39
CA HIS A 179 -17.47 -5.93 11.13
C HIS A 179 -16.42 -6.22 12.20
N ARG A 180 -16.15 -5.28 13.10
CA ARG A 180 -15.03 -5.33 14.05
C ARG A 180 -14.95 -6.63 14.84
N LEU A 181 -16.05 -7.12 15.39
CA LEU A 181 -16.06 -8.36 16.18
C LEU A 181 -15.73 -9.59 15.32
N ARG A 182 -16.23 -9.65 14.09
CA ARG A 182 -15.93 -10.74 13.14
C ARG A 182 -14.45 -10.74 12.75
N ILE A 183 -13.91 -9.54 12.50
CA ILE A 183 -12.49 -9.34 12.18
C ILE A 183 -11.61 -9.80 13.34
N GLN A 184 -11.90 -9.36 14.56
CA GLN A 184 -11.13 -9.72 15.76
C GLN A 184 -11.19 -11.22 16.05
N ALA A 185 -12.36 -11.84 15.93
CA ALA A 185 -12.50 -13.29 16.11
C ALA A 185 -11.63 -14.08 15.12
N ALA A 186 -11.62 -13.68 13.84
CA ALA A 186 -10.81 -14.36 12.83
C ALA A 186 -9.30 -14.16 13.02
N VAL A 187 -8.88 -13.02 13.57
CA VAL A 187 -7.47 -12.83 13.97
C VAL A 187 -7.09 -13.82 15.06
N GLY A 188 -7.88 -13.95 16.13
CA GLY A 188 -7.62 -14.94 17.18
C GLY A 188 -7.68 -16.38 16.67
N GLU A 189 -8.58 -16.69 15.74
CA GLU A 189 -8.75 -18.04 15.20
C GLU A 189 -7.62 -18.46 14.24
N PHE A 190 -7.14 -17.55 13.38
CA PHE A 190 -6.20 -17.92 12.31
C PHE A 190 -4.81 -17.35 12.51
N VAL A 191 -4.68 -16.11 12.97
CA VAL A 191 -3.39 -15.40 12.97
C VAL A 191 -2.56 -15.78 14.19
N GLU A 192 -3.15 -15.80 15.38
CA GLU A 192 -2.44 -16.15 16.61
C GLU A 192 -1.80 -17.55 16.54
N PRO A 193 -2.51 -18.62 16.09
CA PRO A 193 -1.91 -19.95 15.98
C PRO A 193 -0.76 -20.03 14.97
N GLN A 194 -0.84 -19.28 13.88
CA GLN A 194 0.23 -19.25 12.86
C GLN A 194 1.49 -18.57 13.41
N ILE A 195 1.34 -17.52 14.23
CA ILE A 195 2.48 -16.88 14.93
C ILE A 195 3.08 -17.85 15.97
N GLU A 196 2.24 -18.51 16.77
CA GLU A 196 2.70 -19.48 17.76
C GLU A 196 3.48 -20.64 17.12
N ALA A 197 3.00 -21.17 15.98
CA ALA A 197 3.69 -22.20 15.22
C ALA A 197 5.07 -21.71 14.75
N MET A 198 5.15 -20.51 14.17
CA MET A 198 6.43 -19.92 13.77
C MET A 198 7.40 -19.77 14.96
N LEU A 199 6.92 -19.26 16.11
CA LEU A 199 7.76 -19.09 17.30
C LEU A 199 8.24 -20.43 17.88
N ALA A 200 7.39 -21.46 17.85
CA ALA A 200 7.75 -22.81 18.27
C ALA A 200 8.85 -23.40 17.36
N ASP A 201 8.74 -23.20 16.04
CA ASP A 201 9.74 -23.69 15.09
C ASP A 201 11.08 -22.91 15.21
N LEU A 202 11.01 -21.60 15.42
CA LEU A 202 12.21 -20.79 15.73
C LEU A 202 12.90 -21.28 17.01
N THR A 203 12.13 -21.59 18.06
CA THR A 203 12.69 -22.11 19.32
C THR A 203 13.41 -23.44 19.12
N LYS A 204 12.81 -24.39 18.39
CA LYS A 204 13.47 -25.67 18.06
C LYS A 204 14.78 -25.47 17.30
N SER A 205 14.79 -24.56 16.31
CA SER A 205 15.99 -24.27 15.52
C SER A 205 17.12 -23.66 16.36
N LEU A 206 16.77 -22.86 17.38
CA LEU A 206 17.73 -22.25 18.30
C LEU A 206 18.23 -23.22 19.37
N ASP A 207 17.41 -24.19 19.79
CA ASP A 207 17.77 -25.23 20.77
C ASP A 207 18.67 -26.34 20.17
N ALA A 208 18.67 -26.50 18.84
CA ALA A 208 19.53 -27.45 18.13
C ALA A 208 20.22 -26.80 16.91
N PRO A 209 21.12 -25.81 17.10
CA PRO A 209 21.72 -25.04 16.00
C PRO A 209 22.67 -25.83 15.09
N PHE A 210 22.93 -27.11 15.40
CA PHE A 210 23.82 -28.01 14.67
C PHE A 210 23.25 -29.44 14.57
N ASP A 211 21.93 -29.61 14.42
CA ASP A 211 21.36 -30.94 14.18
C ASP A 211 21.88 -31.50 12.83
N PRO A 212 22.66 -32.60 12.81
CA PRO A 212 23.26 -33.15 11.58
C PRO A 212 22.24 -33.74 10.59
N HIS A 213 20.95 -33.66 10.89
CA HIS A 213 19.86 -34.06 9.99
C HIS A 213 19.14 -32.89 9.30
N ASP A 214 19.57 -31.64 9.52
CA ASP A 214 19.14 -30.50 8.71
C ASP A 214 19.91 -30.48 7.38
N PRO A 215 19.25 -30.53 6.19
CA PRO A 215 19.95 -30.52 4.89
C PRO A 215 20.49 -29.13 4.49
N GLY A 216 20.72 -28.25 5.46
CA GLY A 216 21.33 -26.93 5.30
C GLY A 216 22.84 -27.03 5.15
N GLU A 217 23.28 -27.20 3.90
CA GLU A 217 24.59 -26.81 3.35
C GLU A 217 25.83 -27.09 4.23
N ALA A 218 26.50 -28.22 3.95
CA ALA A 218 27.82 -28.51 4.50
C ALA A 218 28.80 -27.35 4.24
N PRO A 219 29.63 -26.95 5.21
CA PRO A 219 30.61 -25.89 5.01
C PRO A 219 31.63 -26.38 3.99
N ARG A 220 31.74 -25.69 2.84
CA ARG A 220 32.87 -25.88 1.93
C ARG A 220 34.12 -25.32 2.60
N LEU A 221 34.91 -26.22 3.15
CA LEU A 221 36.34 -25.98 3.38
C LEU A 221 37.08 -26.38 2.11
N GLU A 222 37.56 -25.37 1.37
CA GLU A 222 38.90 -25.25 0.76
C GLU A 222 38.98 -24.02 -0.15
#